data_AF-A0A6N7YYR4-F1
#
_entry.id   AF-A0A6N7YYR4-F1
#
_cell.length_a   1.000
_cell.length_b   1.000
_cell.length_c   1.000
_cell.angle_alpha   90.00
_cell.angle_beta   90.00
_cell.angle_gamma   90.00
#
_symmetry.space_group_name_H-M   'P 1'
#
loop_
_entity.id
_entity.type
_entity.pdbx_description
1 polymer ?
#
loop_
_entity_poly.entity_id
_entity_poly.type
_entity_poly.pdbx_seq_one_letter_code
_entity_poly.pdbx_strand_id
1 'polypeptide(L)'
;MPRNTQQQRIPTAPAMTAMDQVLLQQAIRRATQQEEYTQLCAMTSEQRQAAYKAGQLTGYQVRAWYGEDRFRGEQPLTSLNGTPGEFFHILCKTPEYLGE
;
A
#
# COMPACT_ATOMS: atom_id res chain seq x y z
N MET A 1 13.78 43.27 48.67
CA MET A 1 12.71 42.63 47.87
C MET A 1 13.37 41.62 46.92
N PRO A 2 13.33 40.30 47.17
CA PRO A 2 13.92 39.33 46.23
C PRO A 2 12.89 38.94 45.16
N ARG A 3 13.34 38.92 43.90
CA ARG A 3 12.58 38.62 42.69
C ARG A 3 12.36 37.10 42.63
N ASN A 4 11.11 36.66 42.85
CA ASN A 4 10.73 35.27 42.80
C ASN A 4 10.59 34.82 41.34
N THR A 5 11.63 34.20 40.80
CA THR A 5 11.67 33.67 39.44
C THR A 5 10.86 32.37 39.41
N GLN A 6 9.55 32.46 39.22
CA GLN A 6 8.74 31.28 38.88
C GLN A 6 9.20 30.74 37.53
N GLN A 7 10.01 29.69 37.56
CA GLN A 7 10.23 28.78 36.44
C GLN A 7 8.89 28.14 36.07
N GLN A 8 8.22 28.70 35.06
CA GLN A 8 7.15 28.01 34.34
C GLN A 8 7.76 26.74 33.74
N ARG A 9 7.51 25.58 34.38
CA ARG A 9 7.75 24.29 33.76
C ARG A 9 6.78 24.18 32.59
N ILE A 10 7.29 24.40 31.39
CA ILE A 10 6.61 24.03 30.16
C ILE A 10 6.30 22.53 30.29
N PRO A 11 5.04 22.09 30.21
CA PRO A 11 4.74 20.67 30.22
C PRO A 11 5.40 20.05 29.00
N THR A 12 6.47 19.29 29.23
CA THR A 12 7.13 18.50 28.20
C THR A 12 6.07 17.54 27.65
N ALA A 13 5.68 17.73 26.39
CA ALA A 13 4.82 16.76 25.71
C ALA A 13 5.47 15.37 25.87
N PRO A 14 4.68 14.31 26.14
CA PRO A 14 5.25 12.97 26.26
C PRO A 14 5.99 12.66 24.97
N ALA A 15 7.29 12.36 25.09
CA ALA A 15 8.10 12.02 23.95
C ALA A 15 7.54 10.73 23.34
N MET A 16 7.06 10.79 22.10
CA MET A 16 6.68 9.61 21.33
C MET A 16 7.85 8.63 21.30
N THR A 17 7.62 7.42 21.77
CA THR A 17 8.63 6.38 21.76
C THR A 17 8.85 5.86 20.33
N ALA A 18 9.97 5.19 20.08
CA ALA A 18 10.21 4.53 18.80
C ALA A 18 9.11 3.51 18.46
N MET A 19 8.53 2.86 19.47
CA MET A 19 7.40 1.94 19.30
C MET A 19 6.13 2.67 18.83
N ASP A 20 5.84 3.84 19.40
CA ASP A 20 4.70 4.66 18.98
C ASP A 20 4.81 5.11 17.53
N GLN A 21 6.04 5.44 17.08
CA GLN A 21 6.30 5.79 15.68
C GLN A 21 6.06 4.61 14.73
N VAL A 22 6.48 3.40 15.09
CA VAL A 22 6.25 2.19 14.29
C VAL A 22 4.76 1.88 14.21
N LEU A 23 4.05 1.94 15.33
CA LEU A 23 2.60 1.72 15.38
C LEU A 23 1.85 2.75 14.53
N LEU A 24 2.23 4.02 14.60
CA LEU A 24 1.65 5.08 13.78
C LEU A 24 1.89 4.84 12.29
N GLN A 25 3.12 4.52 11.89
CA GLN A 25 3.42 4.20 10.48
C GLN A 25 2.64 2.98 9.99
N GLN A 26 2.48 1.95 10.82
CA GLN A 26 1.70 0.77 10.47
C GLN A 26 0.21 1.11 10.32
N ALA A 27 -0.34 1.97 11.18
CA ALA A 27 -1.71 2.45 11.07
C ALA A 27 -1.93 3.25 9.78
N ILE A 28 -1.03 4.17 9.45
CA ILE A 28 -1.07 4.95 8.20
C ILE A 28 -1.05 4.01 7.00
N ARG A 29 -0.12 3.05 6.97
CA ARG A 29 0.00 2.08 5.88
C ARG A 29 -1.29 1.29 5.67
N ARG A 30 -1.93 0.83 6.75
CA ARG A 30 -3.21 0.11 6.67
C ARG A 30 -4.33 1.00 6.14
N ALA A 31 -4.40 2.26 6.57
CA ALA A 31 -5.39 3.21 6.08
C ALA A 31 -5.22 3.46 4.57
N THR A 32 -3.99 3.68 4.10
CA THR A 32 -3.70 3.85 2.66
C THR A 32 -4.06 2.61 1.86
N GLN A 33 -3.68 1.42 2.34
CA GLN A 33 -4.03 0.16 1.68
C GLN A 33 -5.55 -0.06 1.60
N GLN A 34 -6.27 0.31 2.65
CA GLN A 34 -7.73 0.24 2.67
C GLN A 34 -8.33 1.18 1.62
N GLU A 35 -7.83 2.41 1.52
CA GLU A 35 -8.28 3.38 0.52
C GLU A 35 -8.02 2.88 -0.90
N GLU A 36 -6.80 2.41 -1.18
CA GLU A 36 -6.40 1.85 -2.47
C GLU A 36 -7.29 0.65 -2.87
N TYR A 37 -7.64 -0.20 -1.91
CA TYR A 37 -8.55 -1.34 -2.13
C TYR A 37 -9.97 -0.87 -2.44
N THR A 38 -10.48 0.12 -1.69
CA THR A 38 -11.81 0.68 -1.93
C THR A 38 -11.87 1.35 -3.30
N GLN A 39 -10.83 2.07 -3.72
CA GLN A 39 -10.72 2.64 -5.06
C GLN A 39 -10.77 1.55 -6.14
N LEU A 40 -9.98 0.47 -5.98
CA LEU A 40 -9.98 -0.67 -6.90
C LEU A 40 -11.37 -1.33 -7.02
N CYS A 41 -12.09 -1.45 -5.90
CA CYS A 41 -13.45 -1.99 -5.86
C CYS A 41 -14.50 -1.08 -6.53
N ALA A 42 -14.28 0.23 -6.50
CA ALA A 42 -15.18 1.21 -7.10
C ALA A 42 -15.04 1.30 -8.63
N MET A 43 -13.89 0.89 -9.18
CA MET A 43 -13.67 0.85 -10.62
C MET A 43 -14.56 -0.21 -11.29
N THR A 44 -14.89 -0.01 -12.56
CA THR A 44 -15.44 -1.09 -13.41
C THR A 44 -14.32 -2.01 -13.88
N SER A 45 -14.67 -3.20 -14.37
CA SER A 45 -13.71 -4.16 -14.94
C SER A 45 -12.89 -3.54 -16.08
N GLU A 46 -13.55 -2.77 -16.95
CA GLU A 46 -12.91 -2.07 -18.07
C GLU A 46 -11.96 -0.97 -17.59
N GLN A 47 -12.37 -0.17 -16.60
CA GLN A 47 -11.52 0.86 -16.00
C GLN A 47 -10.29 0.24 -15.33
N ARG A 48 -10.45 -0.88 -14.61
CA ARG A 48 -9.31 -1.60 -14.02
C ARG A 48 -8.33 -2.04 -15.10
N GLN A 49 -8.82 -2.64 -16.20
CA GLN A 49 -7.97 -3.08 -17.31
C GLN A 49 -7.26 -1.92 -18.01
N ALA A 50 -7.96 -0.81 -18.24
CA ALA A 50 -7.37 0.40 -18.80
C ALA A 50 -6.27 0.97 -17.88
N ALA A 51 -6.54 1.08 -16.57
CA ALA A 51 -5.59 1.57 -15.59
C ALA A 51 -4.35 0.67 -15.47
N TYR A 52 -4.53 -0.65 -15.56
CA TYR A 52 -3.41 -1.60 -15.58
C TYR A 52 -2.56 -1.46 -16.84
N LYS A 53 -3.18 -1.37 -18.02
CA LYS A 53 -2.46 -1.11 -19.29
C LYS A 53 -1.73 0.23 -19.29
N ALA A 54 -2.28 1.23 -18.60
CA ALA A 54 -1.68 2.54 -18.44
C ALA A 54 -0.63 2.62 -17.32
N GLY A 55 -0.40 1.54 -16.55
CA GLY A 55 0.54 1.55 -15.41
C GLY A 55 0.11 2.44 -14.24
N GLN A 56 -1.19 2.69 -14.10
CA GLN A 56 -1.76 3.62 -13.11
C GLN A 56 -2.16 2.96 -11.78
N LEU A 57 -2.14 1.62 -11.71
CA LEU A 57 -2.43 0.89 -10.47
C LEU A 57 -1.20 0.76 -9.60
N THR A 58 -1.37 0.90 -8.28
CA THR A 58 -0.28 0.64 -7.32
C THR A 58 0.06 -0.85 -7.26
N GLY A 59 1.26 -1.19 -6.80
CA GLY A 59 1.65 -2.59 -6.61
C GLY A 59 0.74 -3.35 -5.64
N TYR A 60 0.14 -2.66 -4.66
CA TYR A 60 -0.85 -3.25 -3.76
C TYR A 60 -2.18 -3.50 -4.48
N GLN A 61 -2.67 -2.54 -5.28
CA GLN A 61 -3.89 -2.72 -6.08
C GLN A 61 -3.76 -3.87 -7.07
N VAL A 62 -2.63 -4.00 -7.76
CA VAL A 62 -2.36 -5.14 -8.64
C VAL A 62 -2.39 -6.46 -7.85
N ARG A 63 -1.76 -6.52 -6.68
CA ARG A 63 -1.76 -7.72 -5.83
C ARG A 63 -3.17 -8.08 -5.34
N ALA A 64 -3.96 -7.11 -4.91
CA ALA A 64 -5.34 -7.31 -4.50
C ALA A 64 -6.20 -7.79 -5.67
N TRP A 65 -5.98 -7.27 -6.87
CA TRP A 65 -6.70 -7.71 -8.07
C TRP A 65 -6.43 -9.19 -8.41
N TYR A 66 -5.18 -9.65 -8.31
CA TYR A 66 -4.84 -11.05 -8.56
C TYR A 66 -5.16 -12.01 -7.39
N GLY A 67 -5.14 -11.51 -6.15
CA GLY A 67 -5.25 -12.34 -4.94
C GLY A 67 -6.68 -12.54 -4.40
N GLU A 68 -7.61 -11.65 -4.75
CA GLU A 68 -8.98 -11.67 -4.20
C GLU A 68 -9.96 -12.39 -5.14
N ASP A 69 -10.79 -13.27 -4.57
CA ASP A 69 -11.82 -14.02 -5.32
C ASP A 69 -12.81 -13.10 -6.05
N ARG A 70 -13.03 -11.89 -5.52
CA ARG A 70 -13.92 -10.88 -6.09
C ARG A 70 -13.63 -10.57 -7.56
N PHE A 71 -12.36 -10.64 -7.96
CA PHE A 71 -11.93 -10.20 -9.28
C PHE A 71 -11.46 -11.34 -10.18
N ARG A 72 -11.66 -12.59 -9.76
CA ARG A 72 -11.14 -13.79 -10.43
C ARG A 72 -11.54 -13.90 -11.92
N GLY A 73 -12.72 -13.41 -12.28
CA GLY A 73 -13.22 -13.42 -13.66
C GLY A 73 -12.69 -12.28 -14.55
N GLU A 74 -11.95 -11.33 -13.99
CA GLU A 74 -11.49 -10.11 -14.68
C GLU A 74 -9.96 -10.01 -14.77
N GLN A 75 -9.26 -11.04 -14.31
CA GLN A 75 -7.80 -11.02 -14.21
C GLN A 75 -7.17 -10.82 -15.59
N PRO A 76 -6.27 -9.84 -15.76
CA PRO A 76 -5.59 -9.63 -17.03
C PRO A 76 -4.80 -10.88 -17.40
N LEU A 77 -5.16 -11.52 -18.52
CA LEU A 77 -4.35 -12.56 -19.15
C LEU A 77 -3.20 -11.86 -19.88
N THR A 78 -2.01 -11.93 -19.31
CA THR A 78 -0.80 -11.38 -19.93
C THR A 78 -0.24 -12.38 -20.95
N SER A 79 -0.37 -12.03 -22.23
CA SER A 79 0.23 -12.79 -23.35
C SER A 79 1.71 -12.41 -23.49
N LEU A 80 2.58 -13.42 -23.61
CA LEU A 80 4.05 -13.34 -23.77
C LEU A 80 4.55 -12.68 -25.09
N ASN A 81 3.67 -12.08 -25.90
CA ASN A 81 3.99 -11.66 -27.27
C ASN A 81 3.89 -10.14 -27.51
N GLY A 82 4.23 -9.30 -26.52
CA GLY A 82 4.64 -7.92 -26.79
C GLY A 82 3.55 -6.86 -27.02
N THR A 83 2.35 -7.02 -26.47
CA THR A 83 1.41 -5.89 -26.21
C THR A 83 1.47 -5.51 -24.71
N PRO A 84 1.16 -4.26 -24.30
CA PRO A 84 1.35 -3.79 -22.92
C PRO A 84 0.69 -4.75 -21.94
N GLY A 85 1.53 -5.53 -21.26
CA GLY A 85 1.12 -6.80 -20.67
C GLY A 85 2.23 -7.83 -20.52
N GLU A 86 3.47 -7.62 -20.97
CA GLU A 86 4.57 -8.48 -20.51
C GLU A 86 5.01 -8.08 -19.10
N PHE A 87 4.20 -8.45 -18.11
CA PHE A 87 4.76 -8.86 -16.83
C PHE A 87 4.26 -10.27 -16.54
N PHE A 88 5.22 -11.20 -16.57
CA PHE A 88 5.50 -11.97 -15.39
C PHE A 88 4.24 -12.45 -14.68
N HIS A 89 3.54 -13.39 -15.32
CA HIS A 89 2.66 -14.31 -14.62
C HIS A 89 3.27 -14.64 -13.25
N ILE A 90 4.54 -15.03 -13.25
CA ILE A 90 5.20 -15.69 -12.16
C ILE A 90 6.71 -15.57 -12.49
N LEU A 91 7.40 -14.50 -12.09
CA LEU A 91 8.78 -14.67 -11.59
C LEU A 91 8.61 -14.65 -10.07
N CYS A 92 8.78 -15.74 -9.34
CA CYS A 92 10.05 -16.47 -9.26
C CYS A 92 11.28 -15.59 -8.95
N LYS A 93 11.14 -14.29 -8.63
CA LYS A 93 12.29 -13.38 -8.34
C LYS A 93 12.07 -12.32 -7.26
N THR A 94 11.12 -12.49 -6.36
CA THR A 94 11.50 -12.21 -4.96
C THR A 94 12.13 -13.52 -4.46
N PRO A 95 13.46 -13.57 -4.21
CA PRO A 95 14.09 -14.74 -3.59
C PRO A 95 13.50 -15.06 -2.19
N GLU A 96 12.68 -14.18 -1.62
CA GLU A 96 11.87 -14.43 -0.43
C GLU A 96 10.84 -15.59 -0.58
N TYR A 97 10.50 -16.01 -1.80
CA TYR A 97 9.39 -16.94 -2.07
C TYR A 97 9.79 -18.31 -2.67
N LEU A 98 11.09 -18.67 -2.72
CA LEU A 98 11.57 -19.99 -3.20
C LEU A 98 12.59 -20.72 -2.30
N GLY A 99 12.84 -20.24 -1.08
CA GLY A 99 13.60 -20.95 -0.04
C GLY A 99 15.08 -20.60 0.05
N GLU A 100 15.47 -20.14 1.26
CA GLU A 100 16.32 -20.95 2.16
C GLU A 100 15.50 -21.25 3.42
#